data_AF-A0A202EAA5-F1
#
_entry.id   AF-A0A202EAA5-F1
#
_cell.length_a   1.000
_cell.length_b   1.000
_cell.length_c   1.000
_cell.angle_alpha   90.00
_cell.angle_beta   90.00
_cell.angle_gamma   90.00
#
_symmetry.space_group_name_H-M   'P 1'
#
loop_
_entity.id
_entity.type
_entity.pdbx_description
1 polymer ?
#
loop_
_entity_poly.entity_id
_entity_poly.type
_entity_poly.pdbx_seq_one_letter_code
_entity_poly.pdbx_strand_id
1 'polypeptide(L)'
;MGRIAGFLAVPLGEKFRLLVAATLLVLARVAFALLPFAPFRHGLLVIARPVARVVPGSPSPAHVAWAVDTADRSIPGHRTCLMRSVTAETIHRLYDHDIVHRIGVAPACGEDSDDEPASETGSDHASLEADTPAGFEAHSWIEYDESVLLGHLEDLSRFEPLPPLNRREQP
;
A
#
# COMPACT_ATOMS: atom_id res chain seq x y z
N MET A 1 15.22 29.89 -22.31
CA MET A 1 13.95 30.12 -21.59
C MET A 1 12.85 29.24 -22.18
N GLY A 2 12.73 27.97 -21.75
CA GLY A 2 11.84 27.01 -22.42
C GLY A 2 11.48 25.75 -21.61
N ARG A 3 11.41 25.84 -20.27
CA ARG A 3 11.09 24.68 -19.40
C ARG A 3 9.73 24.75 -18.69
N ILE A 4 8.96 25.83 -18.91
CA ILE A 4 7.66 26.06 -18.27
C ILE A 4 6.46 25.75 -19.19
N ALA A 5 6.67 25.61 -20.50
CA ALA A 5 5.60 25.28 -21.44
C ALA A 5 5.11 23.82 -21.29
N GLY A 6 5.99 22.89 -20.91
CA GLY A 6 5.60 21.51 -20.61
C GLY A 6 4.73 21.37 -19.35
N PHE A 7 4.96 22.22 -18.35
CA PHE A 7 4.11 22.28 -17.16
C PHE A 7 2.73 22.88 -17.44
N LEU A 8 2.52 23.59 -18.54
CA LEU A 8 1.22 24.11 -18.96
C LEU A 8 0.45 23.15 -19.89
N ALA A 9 1.12 22.17 -20.48
CA ALA A 9 0.50 21.12 -21.31
C ALA A 9 -0.03 19.93 -20.51
N VAL A 10 0.29 19.85 -19.21
CA VAL A 10 -0.35 18.89 -18.30
C VAL A 10 -1.81 19.34 -18.09
N PRO A 11 -2.82 18.55 -18.49
CA PRO A 11 -4.22 18.92 -18.35
C PRO A 11 -4.52 19.32 -16.91
N LEU A 12 -5.31 20.39 -16.71
CA LEU A 12 -5.62 20.93 -15.38
C LEU A 12 -6.14 19.86 -14.41
N GLY A 13 -6.82 18.83 -14.93
CA GLY A 13 -7.26 17.68 -14.15
C GLY A 13 -6.11 16.92 -13.50
N GLU A 14 -4.99 16.72 -14.18
CA GLU A 14 -3.85 15.96 -13.68
C GLU A 14 -3.08 16.69 -12.57
N LYS A 15 -3.00 18.02 -12.64
CA LYS A 15 -2.49 18.85 -11.54
C LYS A 15 -3.39 18.80 -10.32
N PHE A 16 -4.71 18.86 -10.52
CA PHE A 16 -5.67 18.77 -9.44
C PHE A 16 -5.61 17.41 -8.75
N ARG A 17 -5.43 16.32 -9.52
CA ARG A 17 -5.21 14.97 -9.01
C ARG A 17 -3.95 14.86 -8.15
N LEU A 18 -2.83 15.42 -8.61
CA LEU A 18 -1.59 15.45 -7.85
C LEU A 18 -1.75 16.24 -6.55
N LEU A 19 -2.45 17.38 -6.59
CA LEU A 19 -2.74 18.19 -5.41
C LEU A 19 -3.61 17.42 -4.41
N VAL A 20 -4.69 16.81 -4.87
CA VAL A 20 -5.60 16.00 -4.05
C VAL A 20 -4.86 14.81 -3.44
N ALA A 21 -4.07 14.09 -4.22
CA ALA A 21 -3.27 12.97 -3.74
C ALA A 21 -2.23 13.41 -2.70
N ALA A 22 -1.51 14.50 -2.94
CA ALA A 22 -0.55 15.06 -2.00
C ALA A 22 -1.24 15.52 -0.69
N THR A 23 -2.37 16.23 -0.78
CA THR A 23 -3.15 16.64 0.38
C THR A 23 -3.64 15.44 1.17
N LEU A 24 -4.16 14.40 0.52
CA LEU A 24 -4.57 13.14 1.17
C LEU A 24 -3.40 12.45 1.86
N LEU A 25 -2.23 12.37 1.23
CA LEU A 25 -1.03 11.73 1.80
C LEU A 25 -0.49 12.48 3.01
N VAL A 26 -0.60 13.81 3.03
CA VAL A 26 -0.25 14.65 4.17
C VAL A 26 -1.29 14.52 5.27
N LEU A 27 -2.58 14.58 4.95
CA LEU A 27 -3.65 14.37 5.93
C LEU A 27 -3.55 12.98 6.56
N ALA A 28 -3.27 11.96 5.74
CA ALA A 28 -3.04 10.61 6.20
C ALA A 28 -1.86 10.54 7.16
N ARG A 29 -0.72 11.15 6.81
CA ARG A 29 0.46 11.20 7.67
C ARG A 29 0.13 11.78 9.05
N VAL A 30 -0.57 12.91 9.06
CA VAL A 30 -0.95 13.63 10.30
C VAL A 30 -1.98 12.82 11.10
N ALA A 31 -3.00 12.29 10.44
CA ALA A 31 -4.05 11.55 11.11
C ALA A 31 -3.57 10.20 11.65
N PHE A 32 -2.71 9.47 10.95
CA PHE A 32 -2.10 8.24 11.48
C PHE A 32 -1.16 8.50 12.66
N ALA A 33 -0.58 9.70 12.77
CA ALA A 33 0.19 10.11 13.94
C ALA A 33 -0.69 10.44 15.15
N LEU A 34 -2.00 10.67 14.95
CA LEU A 34 -2.91 11.22 15.95
C LEU A 34 -4.14 10.35 16.24
N LEU A 35 -4.53 9.42 15.36
CA LEU A 35 -5.78 8.66 15.43
C LEU A 35 -5.59 7.15 15.15
N PRO A 36 -6.46 6.30 15.75
CA PRO A 36 -6.56 4.89 15.39
C PRO A 36 -6.98 4.68 13.92
N PHE A 37 -6.56 3.55 13.33
CA PHE A 37 -6.75 3.21 11.91
C PHE A 37 -8.22 3.20 11.43
N ALA A 38 -9.14 2.71 12.26
CA ALA A 38 -10.55 2.52 11.90
C ALA A 38 -11.33 3.83 11.63
N PRO A 39 -11.35 4.83 12.54
CA PRO A 39 -12.05 6.10 12.28
C PRO A 39 -11.43 6.89 11.13
N PHE A 40 -10.10 6.78 10.95
CA PHE A 40 -9.39 7.43 9.85
C PHE A 40 -9.84 6.90 8.49
N ARG A 41 -9.90 5.57 8.32
CA ARG A 41 -10.38 4.95 7.08
C ARG A 41 -11.81 5.36 6.77
N HIS A 42 -12.69 5.37 7.77
CA HIS A 42 -14.09 5.76 7.56
C HIS A 42 -14.22 7.23 7.13
N GLY A 43 -13.48 8.15 7.78
CA GLY A 43 -13.44 9.56 7.42
C GLY A 43 -12.95 9.81 5.99
N LEU A 44 -11.89 9.12 5.56
CA LEU A 44 -11.40 9.23 4.18
C LEU A 44 -12.45 8.83 3.15
N LEU A 45 -13.14 7.71 3.39
CA LEU A 45 -14.14 7.20 2.46
C LEU A 45 -15.39 8.09 2.40
N VAL A 46 -15.75 8.75 3.51
CA VAL A 46 -16.82 9.74 3.55
C VAL A 46 -16.45 11.00 2.76
N ILE A 47 -15.22 11.49 2.91
CA ILE A 47 -14.72 12.69 2.20
C ILE A 47 -14.42 12.39 0.72
N ALA A 48 -14.15 11.14 0.36
CA ALA A 48 -13.92 10.76 -1.02
C ALA A 48 -15.14 11.06 -1.92
N ARG A 49 -16.36 10.77 -1.46
CA ARG A 49 -17.59 10.97 -2.24
C ARG A 49 -17.81 12.40 -2.76
N PRO A 50 -17.69 13.47 -1.95
CA PRO A 50 -17.80 14.83 -2.46
C PRO A 50 -16.61 15.23 -3.35
N VAL A 51 -15.40 14.74 -3.08
CA VAL A 51 -14.20 15.02 -3.88
C VAL A 51 -14.32 14.41 -5.29
N ALA A 52 -14.96 13.25 -5.43
CA ALA A 52 -15.23 12.62 -6.72
C ALA A 52 -16.01 13.52 -7.70
N ARG A 53 -16.87 14.44 -7.20
CA ARG A 53 -17.57 15.41 -8.07
C ARG A 53 -16.68 16.53 -8.61
N VAL A 54 -15.55 16.78 -7.95
CA VAL A 54 -14.67 17.92 -8.25
C VAL A 54 -13.48 17.48 -9.11
N VAL A 55 -13.06 16.22 -9.01
CA VAL A 55 -11.90 15.70 -9.75
C VAL A 55 -12.31 15.30 -11.18
N PRO A 56 -11.81 15.99 -12.22
CA PRO A 56 -12.20 15.69 -13.60
C PRO A 56 -11.50 14.45 -14.15
N GLY A 57 -12.24 13.68 -14.97
CA GLY A 57 -11.74 12.62 -15.86
C GLY A 57 -11.83 11.19 -15.32
N SER A 58 -11.62 10.22 -16.22
CA SER A 58 -11.69 8.77 -15.95
C SER A 58 -10.34 8.10 -16.29
N PRO A 59 -9.30 8.29 -15.44
CA PRO A 59 -8.03 7.62 -15.64
C PRO A 59 -8.21 6.10 -15.56
N SER A 60 -7.43 5.34 -16.33
CA SER A 60 -7.47 3.88 -16.19
C SER A 60 -7.01 3.47 -14.77
N PRO A 61 -7.51 2.35 -14.24
CA PRO A 61 -7.11 1.82 -12.93
C PRO A 61 -5.58 1.71 -12.78
N ALA A 62 -4.88 1.23 -13.81
CA ALA A 62 -3.42 1.15 -13.81
C ALA A 62 -2.75 2.53 -13.69
N HIS A 63 -3.32 3.56 -14.30
CA HIS A 63 -2.79 4.92 -14.23
C HIS A 63 -2.95 5.52 -12.82
N VAL A 64 -4.05 5.20 -12.14
CA VAL A 64 -4.27 5.58 -10.73
C VAL A 64 -3.24 4.90 -9.82
N ALA A 65 -3.01 3.61 -10.00
CA ALA A 65 -1.99 2.87 -9.24
C ALA A 65 -0.58 3.42 -9.49
N TRP A 66 -0.24 3.72 -10.74
CA TRP A 66 1.04 4.36 -11.10
C TRP A 66 1.19 5.74 -10.45
N ALA A 67 0.13 6.55 -10.42
CA ALA A 67 0.15 7.85 -9.77
C ALA A 67 0.40 7.73 -8.27
N VAL A 68 -0.18 6.73 -7.60
CA VAL A 68 0.05 6.46 -6.18
C VAL A 68 1.48 5.98 -5.92
N ASP A 69 2.01 5.05 -6.72
CA ASP A 69 3.40 4.60 -6.64
C ASP A 69 4.39 5.74 -6.85
N THR A 70 4.13 6.61 -7.82
CA THR A 70 4.95 7.79 -8.11
C THR A 70 4.87 8.82 -6.99
N ALA A 71 3.68 9.05 -6.43
CA ALA A 71 3.48 9.94 -5.28
C ALA A 71 4.20 9.42 -4.03
N ASP A 72 4.18 8.11 -3.80
CA ASP A 72 4.87 7.46 -2.69
C ASP A 72 6.40 7.68 -2.78
N ARG A 73 6.99 7.42 -3.96
CA ARG A 73 8.44 7.59 -4.19
C ARG A 73 8.92 9.04 -4.13
N SER A 74 8.04 10.01 -4.33
CA SER A 74 8.39 11.44 -4.34
C SER A 74 8.35 12.10 -2.96
N ILE A 75 7.79 11.43 -1.95
CA ILE A 75 7.71 11.94 -0.58
C ILE A 75 8.81 11.29 0.27
N PRO A 76 9.63 12.07 0.99
CA PRO A 76 10.67 11.51 1.86
C PRO A 76 10.08 10.74 3.05
N GLY A 77 10.60 9.53 3.29
CA GLY A 77 10.24 8.64 4.40
C GLY A 77 9.74 7.28 3.93
N HIS A 78 9.92 6.23 4.76
CA HIS A 78 9.37 4.90 4.49
C HIS A 78 7.88 4.87 4.83
N ARG A 79 7.03 4.52 3.85
CA ARG A 79 5.61 4.26 4.04
C ARG A 79 5.41 2.75 4.10
N THR A 80 4.54 2.29 4.99
CA THR A 80 4.18 0.87 5.03
C THR A 80 3.34 0.52 3.80
N CYS A 81 3.45 -0.73 3.34
CA CYS A 81 2.62 -1.30 2.28
C CYS A 81 1.12 -0.97 2.49
N LEU A 82 0.65 -1.05 3.74
CA LEU A 82 -0.71 -0.73 4.15
C LEU A 82 -1.12 0.71 3.84
N MET A 83 -0.27 1.68 4.13
CA MET A 83 -0.57 3.09 3.88
C MET A 83 -0.76 3.34 2.38
N ARG A 84 0.07 2.69 1.56
CA ARG A 84 0.06 2.81 0.11
C ARG A 84 -1.18 2.16 -0.49
N SER A 85 -1.53 0.94 -0.05
CA SER A 85 -2.72 0.24 -0.53
C SER A 85 -4.02 0.92 -0.11
N VAL A 86 -4.12 1.47 1.12
CA VAL A 86 -5.29 2.28 1.55
C VAL A 86 -5.44 3.56 0.73
N THR A 87 -4.32 4.20 0.39
CA THR A 87 -4.34 5.41 -0.45
C THR A 87 -4.84 5.07 -1.86
N ALA A 88 -4.33 3.99 -2.45
CA ALA A 88 -4.81 3.48 -3.72
C ALA A 88 -6.31 3.15 -3.66
N GLU A 89 -6.79 2.44 -2.62
CA GLU A 89 -8.22 2.13 -2.46
C GLU A 89 -9.08 3.38 -2.46
N THR A 90 -8.65 4.41 -1.74
CA THR A 90 -9.37 5.68 -1.67
C THR A 90 -9.48 6.31 -3.06
N ILE A 91 -8.36 6.42 -3.79
CA ILE A 91 -8.36 7.10 -5.09
C ILE A 91 -9.11 6.27 -6.14
N HIS A 92 -9.01 4.95 -6.13
CA HIS A 92 -9.81 4.11 -7.03
C HIS A 92 -11.31 4.26 -6.78
N ARG A 93 -11.74 4.34 -5.52
CA ARG A 93 -13.15 4.63 -5.18
C ARG A 93 -13.61 6.03 -5.56
N LEU A 94 -12.70 7.01 -5.65
CA LEU A 94 -13.05 8.33 -6.21
C LEU A 94 -13.47 8.25 -7.67
N TYR A 95 -12.87 7.32 -8.42
CA TYR A 95 -13.15 7.10 -9.84
C TYR A 95 -14.14 5.96 -10.11
N ASP A 96 -14.82 5.47 -9.07
CA ASP A 96 -15.77 4.36 -9.15
C ASP A 96 -15.18 3.06 -9.72
N HIS A 97 -13.88 2.83 -9.47
CA HIS A 97 -13.23 1.57 -9.82
C HIS A 97 -13.55 0.49 -8.78
N ASP A 98 -14.06 -0.65 -9.23
CA ASP A 98 -14.28 -1.83 -8.40
C ASP A 98 -12.96 -2.59 -8.21
N ILE A 99 -12.15 -2.13 -7.27
CA ILE A 99 -10.89 -2.78 -6.89
C ILE A 99 -11.10 -3.69 -5.67
N VAL A 100 -10.19 -4.63 -5.43
CA VAL A 100 -10.14 -5.46 -4.23
C VAL A 100 -8.89 -5.13 -3.43
N HIS A 101 -9.05 -4.83 -2.15
CA HIS A 101 -7.94 -4.55 -1.24
C HIS A 101 -7.67 -5.79 -0.38
N ARG A 102 -6.50 -6.38 -0.58
CA ARG A 102 -6.04 -7.57 0.13
C ARG A 102 -4.98 -7.22 1.17
N ILE A 103 -5.02 -7.96 2.27
CA ILE A 103 -3.93 -8.04 3.24
C ILE A 103 -3.63 -9.52 3.38
N GLY A 104 -2.36 -9.88 3.29
CA GLY A 104 -1.90 -11.24 3.51
C GLY A 104 -0.86 -11.29 4.62
N VAL A 105 -0.77 -12.44 5.27
CA VAL A 105 0.19 -12.71 6.34
C VAL A 105 0.97 -13.96 5.96
N ALA A 106 2.28 -13.92 6.16
CA ALA A 106 3.17 -15.06 6.01
C ALA A 106 4.01 -15.21 7.28
N PRO A 107 4.44 -16.43 7.65
CA PRO A 107 5.58 -16.58 8.55
C PRO A 107 6.76 -15.82 7.96
N ALA A 108 7.42 -15.00 8.76
CA ALA A 108 8.71 -14.46 8.43
C ALA A 108 9.63 -15.66 8.24
N CYS A 109 10.24 -15.76 7.05
CA CYS A 109 11.35 -16.68 6.88
C CYS A 109 12.38 -16.28 7.95
N GLY A 110 12.63 -17.18 8.91
CA GLY A 110 13.87 -17.10 9.67
C GLY A 110 14.98 -17.05 8.63
N GLU A 111 15.90 -16.10 8.77
CA GLU A 111 17.10 -16.06 7.94
C GLU A 111 17.79 -17.41 8.08
N ASP A 112 17.59 -18.28 7.09
CA ASP A 112 18.31 -19.54 6.99
C ASP A 112 19.78 -19.16 6.90
N SER A 113 20.47 -19.52 7.97
CA SER A 113 21.90 -19.52 8.15
C SER A 113 22.57 -20.28 7.02
N ASP A 114 22.97 -19.56 5.98
CA ASP A 114 23.90 -20.04 4.98
C ASP A 114 25.17 -19.18 5.05
N ASP A 115 26.09 -19.55 5.95
CA ASP A 115 27.53 -19.48 5.67
C ASP A 115 28.33 -20.41 6.61
N GLU A 116 28.82 -21.49 6.00
CA GLU A 116 30.10 -22.20 6.24
C GLU A 116 30.21 -23.29 7.35
N PRO A 117 30.43 -24.58 6.96
CA PRO A 117 30.85 -25.63 7.88
C PRO A 117 32.38 -25.76 7.90
N ALA A 118 33.03 -25.27 8.95
CA ALA A 118 34.31 -25.82 9.40
C ALA A 118 34.69 -25.29 10.79
N SER A 119 34.49 -26.11 11.82
CA SER A 119 35.59 -26.61 12.68
C SER A 119 35.04 -27.16 13.98
N GLU A 120 35.41 -28.40 14.25
CA GLU A 120 35.21 -29.12 15.48
C GLU A 120 35.77 -28.34 16.67
N THR A 121 34.96 -28.07 17.70
CA THR A 121 35.41 -28.17 19.09
C THR A 121 34.20 -28.38 19.99
N GLY A 122 34.22 -29.49 20.74
CA GLY A 122 33.19 -29.79 21.73
C GLY A 122 33.17 -28.78 22.87
N SER A 123 31.96 -28.35 23.25
CA SER A 123 31.69 -27.75 24.55
C SER A 123 30.20 -27.80 24.82
N ASP A 124 29.86 -28.37 25.97
CA ASP A 124 28.52 -28.56 26.51
C ASP A 124 27.72 -27.25 26.52
N HIS A 125 26.75 -27.12 25.60
CA HIS A 125 25.69 -26.14 25.72
C HIS A 125 24.36 -26.83 25.46
N ALA A 126 23.69 -27.22 26.55
CA ALA A 126 22.26 -27.47 26.54
C ALA A 126 21.55 -26.14 26.29
N SER A 127 21.46 -25.77 25.02
CA SER A 127 20.64 -24.67 24.55
C SER A 127 19.19 -25.13 24.64
N LEU A 128 18.48 -24.62 25.64
CA LEU A 128 17.04 -24.44 25.55
C LEU A 128 16.82 -23.53 24.35
N GLU A 129 16.53 -24.12 23.19
CA GLU A 129 15.99 -23.40 22.05
C GLU A 129 14.65 -22.83 22.52
N ALA A 130 14.69 -21.56 22.94
CA ALA A 130 13.49 -20.78 23.08
C ALA A 130 12.91 -20.69 21.68
N ASP A 131 11.89 -21.50 21.46
CA ASP A 131 10.92 -21.48 20.36
C ASP A 131 10.42 -20.04 20.22
N THR A 132 11.25 -19.22 19.57
CA THR A 132 10.94 -17.83 19.28
C THR A 132 9.95 -17.95 18.15
N PRO A 133 8.68 -17.58 18.34
CA PRO A 133 7.69 -17.72 17.29
C PRO A 133 8.27 -17.03 16.07
N ALA A 134 8.46 -17.81 15.00
CA ALA A 134 8.78 -17.28 13.69
C ALA A 134 7.90 -16.05 13.51
N GLY A 135 8.53 -14.88 13.34
CA GLY A 135 7.78 -13.62 13.26
C GLY A 135 6.72 -13.72 12.18
N PHE A 136 5.71 -12.86 12.17
CA PHE A 136 4.77 -12.80 11.06
C PHE A 136 5.06 -11.56 10.23
N GLU A 137 5.18 -11.73 8.92
CA GLU A 137 5.27 -10.63 7.97
C GLU A 137 3.89 -10.38 7.35
N ALA A 138 3.48 -9.11 7.31
CA ALA A 138 2.23 -8.70 6.70
C ALA A 138 2.49 -7.86 5.46
N HIS A 139 1.75 -8.14 4.40
CA HIS A 139 1.82 -7.40 3.15
C HIS A 139 0.43 -7.04 2.64
N SER A 140 0.32 -5.93 1.91
CA SER A 140 -0.94 -5.47 1.36
C SER A 140 -0.81 -5.09 -0.10
N TRP A 141 -1.83 -5.42 -0.89
CA TRP A 141 -1.85 -5.18 -2.32
C TRP A 141 -3.27 -4.85 -2.82
N ILE A 142 -3.33 -4.23 -4.00
CA ILE A 142 -4.56 -3.88 -4.69
C ILE A 142 -4.70 -4.73 -5.94
N GLU A 143 -5.86 -5.36 -6.10
CA GLU A 143 -6.24 -6.13 -7.28
C GLU A 143 -7.34 -5.41 -8.05
N TYR A 144 -7.29 -5.51 -9.38
CA TYR A 144 -8.35 -5.09 -10.28
C TYR A 144 -8.37 -6.06 -11.46
N ASP A 145 -9.54 -6.62 -11.77
CA ASP A 145 -9.70 -7.60 -12.87
C ASP A 145 -8.66 -8.73 -12.79
N GLU A 146 -8.56 -9.34 -11.59
CA GLU A 146 -7.62 -10.42 -11.25
C GLU A 146 -6.13 -10.08 -11.40
N SER A 147 -5.79 -8.81 -11.67
CA SER A 147 -4.42 -8.33 -11.82
C SER A 147 -4.00 -7.48 -10.63
N VAL A 148 -2.78 -7.70 -10.11
CA VAL A 148 -2.21 -6.89 -9.03
C VAL A 148 -1.74 -5.55 -9.60
N LEU A 149 -2.40 -4.45 -9.21
CA LEU A 149 -2.06 -3.10 -9.67
C LEU A 149 -1.00 -2.42 -8.81
N LEU A 150 -0.94 -2.76 -7.52
CA LEU A 150 -0.05 -2.10 -6.55
C LEU A 150 0.30 -3.05 -5.42
N GLY A 151 1.55 -2.99 -4.96
CA GLY A 151 2.06 -3.90 -3.92
C GLY A 151 2.45 -5.28 -4.48
N HIS A 152 2.94 -5.36 -5.71
CA HIS A 152 3.46 -6.61 -6.25
C HIS A 152 4.74 -7.04 -5.50
N LEU A 153 4.83 -8.32 -5.18
CA LEU A 153 6.03 -9.02 -4.73
C LEU A 153 6.15 -10.28 -5.58
N GLU A 154 7.39 -10.70 -5.86
CA GLU A 154 7.65 -11.94 -6.61
C GLU A 154 7.04 -13.16 -5.88
N ASP A 155 7.13 -13.17 -4.55
CA ASP A 155 6.58 -14.24 -3.69
C ASP A 155 5.21 -13.90 -3.08
N LEU A 156 4.35 -13.16 -3.79
CA LEU A 156 3.03 -12.79 -3.26
C LEU A 156 2.18 -14.01 -2.84
N SER A 157 2.41 -15.16 -3.48
CA SER A 157 1.70 -16.42 -3.20
C SER A 157 2.01 -17.03 -1.83
N ARG A 158 3.09 -16.61 -1.16
CA ARG A 158 3.41 -17.11 0.20
C ARG A 158 2.51 -16.53 1.28
N PHE A 159 1.85 -15.40 0.98
CA PHE A 159 0.98 -14.71 1.92
C PHE A 159 -0.42 -15.29 1.87
N GLU A 160 -0.92 -15.74 3.02
CA GLU A 160 -2.30 -16.18 3.14
C GLU A 160 -3.23 -14.95 3.22
N PRO A 161 -4.13 -14.74 2.23
CA PRO A 161 -4.94 -13.54 2.18
C PRO A 161 -6.08 -13.59 3.20
N LEU A 162 -6.14 -12.58 4.06
CA LEU A 162 -7.30 -12.31 4.90
C LEU A 162 -8.52 -11.92 4.04
N PRO A 163 -9.74 -11.98 4.59
CA PRO A 163 -10.93 -11.47 3.93
C PRO A 163 -10.68 -10.04 3.40
N PRO A 164 -11.12 -9.72 2.16
CA PRO A 164 -10.80 -8.44 1.56
C PRO A 164 -11.40 -7.30 2.38
N LEU A 165 -10.63 -6.26 2.64
CA LEU A 165 -11.05 -5.14 3.48
C LEU A 165 -12.25 -4.36 2.93
N ASN A 166 -12.51 -4.50 1.65
CA ASN A 166 -13.52 -3.78 0.92
C ASN A 166 -14.64 -4.65 0.35
N ARG A 167 -14.59 -5.97 0.58
CA ARG A 167 -15.70 -6.86 0.24
C ARG A 167 -16.89 -6.41 1.08
N ARG A 168 -17.85 -5.73 0.45
CA ARG A 168 -19.21 -5.66 0.98
C ARG A 168 -19.61 -7.11 1.21
N GLU A 169 -19.94 -7.44 2.45
CA GLU A 169 -20.58 -8.70 2.80
C GLU A 169 -21.66 -8.98 1.74
N GLN A 170 -21.46 -10.03 0.95
CA GLN A 170 -22.52 -10.58 0.11
C GLN A 170 -23.44 -11.41 1.02
N PRO A 171 -24.75 -11.38 0.76
CA PRO A 171 -25.84 -11.60 1.73
C PRO A 171 -25.86 -12.99 2.37
#